data_AF-A0A5S3U6Z6-F1
#
_entry.id   AF-A0A5S3U6Z6-F1
#
_cell.length_a   1.000
_cell.length_b   1.000
_cell.length_c   1.000
_cell.angle_alpha   90.00
_cell.angle_beta   90.00
_cell.angle_gamma   90.00
#
_symmetry.space_group_name_H-M   'P 1'
#
loop_
_entity.id
_entity.type
_entity.pdbx_description
1 polymer ?
#
loop_
_entity_poly.entity_id
_entity_poly.type
_entity_poly.pdbx_seq_one_letter_code
_entity_poly.pdbx_strand_id
1 'polypeptide(L)'
;HKLYRIVIHSSTLRRWLPQVGIVWRRAAPTLYIQDPDKEAKLAAMREALENCSVDHPVFYQDEVDIHLNPKIGADWGFKGKQRKVATPGQNKKHYLAGALHSQTGQISYVGGERKTSDLFIALLEQLKGQYRRAKSITLIVDNYIIHKSKKTQKWLNENPKFKLLFLPVYSPWHNKIEKLWHALHETITRNHQCKNMDDLLEQVYHFMDTAAPFPGGKHGLKQVYHN
;
A
#
# COMPACT_ATOMS: atom_id res chain seq x y z
N HIS A 1 3.63 -0.72 -56.43
CA HIS A 1 3.49 -1.43 -55.15
C HIS A 1 2.25 -2.32 -55.18
N LYS A 2 2.42 -3.65 -55.29
CA LYS A 2 1.29 -4.60 -55.25
C LYS A 2 0.87 -4.82 -53.79
N LEU A 3 -0.28 -4.26 -53.40
CA LEU A 3 -0.96 -4.60 -52.15
C LEU A 3 -1.63 -5.96 -52.35
N TYR A 4 -1.05 -7.03 -51.81
CA TYR A 4 -1.73 -8.32 -51.72
C TYR A 4 -2.89 -8.20 -50.73
N ARG A 5 -4.13 -8.43 -51.18
CA ARG A 5 -5.32 -8.57 -50.31
C ARG A 5 -5.25 -9.93 -49.61
N ILE A 6 -4.38 -10.06 -48.61
CA ILE A 6 -4.35 -11.24 -47.74
C ILE A 6 -5.33 -10.98 -46.60
N VAL A 7 -6.39 -11.79 -46.53
CA VAL A 7 -7.32 -11.78 -45.40
C VAL A 7 -6.82 -12.79 -44.37
N ILE A 8 -6.26 -12.31 -43.27
CA ILE A 8 -5.82 -13.16 -42.15
C ILE A 8 -6.89 -13.12 -41.06
N HIS A 9 -7.33 -14.28 -40.61
CA HIS A 9 -8.27 -14.38 -39.50
C HIS A 9 -7.61 -13.99 -38.17
N SER A 10 -8.35 -13.31 -37.29
CA SER A 10 -7.86 -12.80 -36.00
C SER A 10 -7.30 -13.90 -35.08
N SER A 11 -7.84 -15.12 -35.16
CA SER A 11 -7.31 -16.28 -34.43
C SER A 11 -5.93 -16.72 -34.93
N THR A 12 -5.67 -16.64 -36.24
CA THR A 12 -4.36 -16.93 -36.83
C THR A 12 -3.31 -15.95 -36.32
N LEU A 13 -3.66 -14.65 -36.28
CA LEU A 13 -2.79 -13.61 -35.74
C LEU A 13 -2.50 -13.84 -34.25
N ARG A 14 -3.52 -14.12 -33.42
CA ARG A 14 -3.34 -14.41 -31.99
C ARG A 14 -2.45 -15.63 -31.72
N ARG A 15 -2.48 -16.65 -32.58
CA ARG A 15 -1.62 -17.83 -32.46
C ARG A 15 -0.18 -17.55 -32.89
N TRP A 16 0.00 -16.75 -33.94
CA TRP A 16 1.33 -16.49 -34.52
C TRP A 16 2.13 -15.47 -33.73
N LEU A 17 1.49 -14.41 -33.19
CA LEU A 17 2.19 -13.35 -32.45
C LEU A 17 3.08 -13.88 -31.30
N PRO A 18 2.63 -14.80 -30.41
CA PRO A 18 3.50 -15.36 -29.38
C PRO A 18 4.67 -16.19 -29.93
N GLN A 19 4.50 -16.85 -31.09
CA GLN A 19 5.57 -17.64 -31.72
C GLN A 19 6.71 -16.76 -32.24
N VAL A 20 6.40 -15.51 -32.59
CA VAL A 20 7.40 -14.49 -32.98
C VAL A 20 7.78 -13.57 -31.82
N GLY A 21 7.47 -13.97 -30.57
CA GLY A 21 7.84 -13.23 -29.37
C GLY A 21 6.95 -12.03 -29.02
N ILE A 22 5.87 -11.79 -29.78
CA ILE A 22 4.93 -10.70 -29.52
C ILE A 22 3.80 -11.19 -28.61
N VAL A 23 3.73 -10.63 -27.41
CA VAL A 23 2.71 -11.00 -26.41
C VAL A 23 1.75 -9.84 -26.14
N TRP A 24 0.48 -10.18 -25.94
CA TRP A 24 -0.51 -9.20 -25.50
C TRP A 24 -0.26 -8.81 -24.04
N ARG A 25 0.11 -7.55 -23.81
CA ARG A 25 0.33 -6.98 -22.47
C ARG A 25 -0.43 -5.66 -22.38
N ARG A 26 -0.81 -5.27 -21.15
CA ARG A 26 -1.31 -3.90 -20.92
C ARG A 26 -0.14 -2.93 -21.03
N ALA A 27 -0.36 -1.79 -21.70
CA ALA A 27 0.57 -0.68 -21.66
C ALA A 27 0.70 -0.18 -20.20
N ALA A 28 1.92 0.10 -19.76
CA ALA A 28 2.17 0.73 -18.47
C ALA A 28 2.21 2.25 -18.66
N PRO A 29 1.51 3.04 -17.83
CA PRO A 29 1.63 4.49 -17.91
C PRO A 29 3.05 4.92 -17.52
N THR A 30 3.69 5.74 -18.34
CA THR A 30 4.98 6.38 -18.04
C THR A 30 4.80 7.90 -18.10
N LEU A 31 5.11 8.58 -17.00
CA LEU A 31 5.11 10.04 -16.96
C LEU A 31 6.48 10.57 -17.39
N TYR A 32 6.49 11.61 -18.22
CA TYR A 32 7.71 12.26 -18.73
C TYR A 32 8.35 13.24 -17.73
N ILE A 33 7.86 13.30 -16.50
CA ILE A 33 8.30 14.24 -15.47
C ILE A 33 9.49 13.63 -14.73
N GLN A 34 10.64 14.30 -14.81
CA GLN A 34 11.83 13.96 -14.03
C GLN A 34 11.84 14.80 -12.74
N ASP A 35 11.89 14.12 -11.58
CA ASP A 35 12.11 14.79 -10.29
C ASP A 35 13.59 15.22 -10.23
N PRO A 36 13.90 16.53 -10.19
CA PRO A 36 15.27 17.02 -10.23
C PRO A 36 16.10 16.54 -9.03
N ASP A 37 15.45 16.27 -7.90
CA ASP A 37 16.10 15.85 -6.66
C ASP A 37 16.07 14.33 -6.46
N LYS A 38 15.67 13.55 -7.47
CA LYS A 38 15.45 12.11 -7.36
C LYS A 38 16.65 11.38 -6.75
N GLU A 39 17.85 11.60 -7.28
CA GLU A 39 19.05 10.89 -6.83
C GLU A 39 19.42 11.26 -5.38
N ALA A 40 19.28 12.54 -5.01
CA ALA A 40 19.53 13.00 -3.64
C ALA A 40 18.53 12.38 -2.65
N LYS A 41 17.24 12.33 -2.99
CA LYS A 41 16.20 11.68 -2.17
C LYS A 41 16.49 10.19 -2.00
N LEU A 42 16.83 9.50 -3.09
CA LEU A 42 17.16 8.07 -3.04
C LEU A 42 18.45 7.78 -2.26
N ALA A 43 19.44 8.67 -2.32
CA ALA A 43 20.66 8.57 -1.50
C ALA A 43 20.35 8.72 0.00
N ALA A 44 19.61 9.77 0.39
CA ALA A 44 19.20 9.99 1.78
C ALA A 44 18.36 8.83 2.34
N MET A 45 17.46 8.25 1.52
CA MET A 45 16.71 7.06 1.90
C MET A 45 17.60 5.85 2.12
N ARG A 46 18.55 5.58 1.22
CA ARG A 46 19.50 4.46 1.36
C ARG A 46 20.33 4.60 2.62
N GLU A 47 20.89 5.78 2.86
CA GLU A 47 21.65 6.08 4.07
C GLU A 47 20.83 5.86 5.35
N ALA A 48 19.59 6.35 5.39
CA ALA A 48 18.71 6.13 6.54
C ALA A 48 18.42 4.63 6.75
N LEU A 49 18.14 3.89 5.67
CA LEU A 49 17.86 2.45 5.75
C LEU A 49 19.09 1.64 6.22
N GLU A 50 20.29 2.00 5.76
CA GLU A 50 21.56 1.38 6.18
C GLU A 50 21.86 1.66 7.66
N ASN A 51 21.56 2.87 8.14
CA ASN A 51 21.75 3.29 9.52
C ASN A 51 20.57 2.95 10.45
N CYS A 52 19.56 2.22 9.95
CA CYS A 52 18.39 1.86 10.74
C CYS A 52 18.81 0.99 11.94
N SER A 53 18.37 1.38 13.13
CA SER A 53 18.72 0.72 14.39
C SER A 53 17.64 0.99 15.44
N VAL A 54 17.77 0.39 16.63
CA VAL A 54 16.86 0.66 17.76
C VAL A 54 16.84 2.13 18.17
N ASP A 55 18.00 2.80 18.08
CA ASP A 55 18.12 4.23 18.39
C ASP A 55 17.63 5.14 17.25
N HIS A 56 17.70 4.65 16.01
CA HIS A 56 17.36 5.40 14.79
C HIS A 56 16.43 4.58 13.88
N PRO A 57 15.23 4.20 14.33
CA PRO A 57 14.32 3.41 13.53
C PRO A 57 13.83 4.17 12.29
N VAL A 58 13.65 3.42 11.20
CA VAL A 58 13.18 3.93 9.91
C VAL A 58 11.90 3.21 9.50
N PHE A 59 10.91 3.97 9.08
CA PHE A 59 9.59 3.46 8.69
C PHE A 59 9.25 3.85 7.26
N TYR A 60 8.59 2.95 6.54
CA TYR A 60 7.81 3.30 5.36
C TYR A 60 6.42 3.69 5.82
N GLN A 61 5.95 4.88 5.47
CA GLN A 61 4.66 5.39 5.90
C GLN A 61 3.77 5.69 4.70
N ASP A 62 2.49 5.40 4.87
CA ASP A 62 1.44 5.71 3.90
C ASP A 62 0.06 5.62 4.57
N GLU A 63 -0.98 6.09 3.88
CA GLU A 63 -2.37 5.87 4.29
C GLU A 63 -3.18 5.10 3.25
N VAL A 64 -4.06 4.23 3.73
CA VAL A 64 -4.92 3.38 2.91
C VAL A 64 -6.40 3.68 3.14
N ASP A 65 -7.17 3.62 2.05
CA ASP A 65 -8.63 3.79 2.04
C ASP A 65 -9.32 2.44 2.22
N ILE A 66 -10.18 2.33 3.23
CA ILE A 66 -11.06 1.18 3.46
C ILE A 66 -12.47 1.57 3.04
N HIS A 67 -12.96 0.91 1.98
CA HIS A 67 -14.30 1.11 1.44
C HIS A 67 -15.20 -0.03 1.89
N LEU A 68 -16.40 0.29 2.37
CA LEU A 68 -17.41 -0.72 2.68
C LEU A 68 -17.96 -1.38 1.40
N ASN A 69 -17.96 -0.66 0.27
CA ASN A 69 -18.24 -1.32 -1.00
C ASN A 69 -17.01 -2.15 -1.43
N PRO A 70 -17.15 -3.47 -1.57
CA PRO A 70 -16.03 -4.34 -1.88
C PRO A 70 -15.45 -4.01 -3.26
N LYS A 71 -14.11 -4.06 -3.36
CA LYS A 71 -13.45 -4.10 -4.67
C LYS A 71 -13.77 -5.45 -5.32
N ILE A 72 -14.37 -5.44 -6.51
CA ILE A 72 -14.65 -6.68 -7.24
C ILE A 72 -13.36 -7.16 -7.89
N GLY A 73 -12.88 -8.32 -7.44
CA GLY A 73 -11.66 -8.97 -7.91
C GLY A 73 -11.93 -10.34 -8.51
N ALA A 74 -10.92 -10.91 -9.16
CA ALA A 74 -10.94 -12.31 -9.57
C ALA A 74 -11.03 -13.22 -8.33
N ASP A 75 -11.75 -14.33 -8.46
CA ASP A 75 -11.95 -15.30 -7.39
C ASP A 75 -12.07 -16.71 -7.98
N TRP A 76 -11.79 -17.71 -7.15
CA TRP A 76 -11.97 -19.11 -7.52
C TRP A 76 -13.44 -19.48 -7.44
N GLY A 77 -13.95 -20.12 -8.50
CA GLY A 77 -15.35 -20.54 -8.57
C GLY A 77 -15.54 -21.72 -9.51
N PHE A 78 -16.62 -22.47 -9.31
CA PHE A 78 -16.98 -23.57 -10.20
C PHE A 78 -17.24 -23.07 -11.61
N LYS A 79 -16.80 -23.83 -12.62
CA LYS A 79 -17.02 -23.52 -14.03
C LYS A 79 -18.52 -23.30 -14.30
N GLY A 80 -18.85 -22.19 -14.95
CA GLY A 80 -20.24 -21.82 -15.27
C GLY A 80 -21.02 -21.19 -14.12
N LYS A 81 -20.44 -21.04 -12.92
CA LYS A 81 -21.07 -20.34 -11.79
C LYS A 81 -20.28 -19.07 -11.45
N GLN A 82 -20.89 -17.91 -11.66
CA GLN A 82 -20.30 -16.64 -11.24
C GLN A 82 -20.73 -16.33 -9.80
N ARG A 83 -19.74 -16.13 -8.91
CA ARG A 83 -19.99 -15.67 -7.53
C ARG A 83 -20.55 -14.25 -7.56
N LYS A 84 -21.64 -14.02 -6.83
CA LYS A 84 -22.23 -12.69 -6.62
C LYS A 84 -21.76 -12.15 -5.28
N VAL A 85 -21.27 -10.91 -5.29
CA VAL A 85 -20.88 -10.17 -4.08
C VAL A 85 -21.94 -9.09 -3.87
N ALA A 86 -22.59 -9.11 -2.70
CA ALA A 86 -23.58 -8.11 -2.36
C ALA A 86 -22.88 -6.77 -2.06
N THR A 87 -23.38 -5.68 -2.62
CA THR A 87 -22.91 -4.33 -2.31
C THR A 87 -23.91 -3.66 -1.36
N PRO A 88 -23.48 -3.16 -0.19
CA PRO A 88 -24.37 -2.50 0.78
C PRO A 88 -24.91 -1.12 0.33
N GLY A 89 -24.77 -0.77 -0.95
CA GLY A 89 -25.31 0.44 -1.57
C GLY A 89 -24.46 1.69 -1.26
N GLN A 90 -24.62 2.23 -0.05
CA GLN A 90 -23.93 3.47 0.34
C GLN A 90 -22.50 3.17 0.82
N ASN A 91 -21.51 3.68 0.07
CA ASN A 91 -20.12 3.45 0.40
C ASN A 91 -19.68 4.30 1.60
N LYS A 92 -19.63 3.70 2.79
CA LYS A 92 -18.91 4.25 3.93
C LYS A 92 -17.40 4.08 3.71
N LYS A 93 -16.62 5.07 4.15
CA LYS A 93 -15.16 5.05 4.07
C LYS A 93 -14.57 5.19 5.45
N HIS A 94 -13.47 4.49 5.66
CA HIS A 94 -12.60 4.66 6.80
C HIS A 94 -11.16 4.68 6.29
N TYR A 95 -10.24 5.25 7.04
CA TYR A 95 -8.86 5.44 6.60
C TYR A 95 -7.91 4.95 7.67
N LEU A 96 -6.82 4.32 7.28
CA LEU A 96 -5.72 4.01 8.17
C LEU A 96 -4.49 4.80 7.76
N ALA A 97 -3.75 5.31 8.73
CA ALA A 97 -2.35 5.70 8.53
C ALA A 97 -1.47 4.60 9.13
N GLY A 98 -0.55 4.07 8.34
CA GLY A 98 0.34 2.98 8.73
C GLY A 98 1.82 3.36 8.59
N ALA A 99 2.64 2.83 9.49
CA ALA A 99 4.09 2.88 9.47
C ALA A 99 4.64 1.45 9.58
N LEU A 100 5.37 1.02 8.55
CA LEU A 100 6.04 -0.27 8.47
C LEU A 100 7.52 -0.12 8.80
N HIS A 101 7.97 -0.72 9.89
CA HIS A 101 9.38 -0.70 10.28
C HIS A 101 10.23 -1.40 9.22
N SER A 102 11.26 -0.72 8.72
CA SER A 102 12.02 -1.13 7.53
C SER A 102 12.80 -2.44 7.69
N GLN A 103 13.29 -2.73 8.89
CA GLN A 103 14.03 -3.95 9.23
C GLN A 103 13.16 -5.07 9.84
N THR A 104 12.35 -4.77 10.87
CA THR A 104 11.62 -5.79 11.62
C THR A 104 10.30 -6.20 10.97
N GLY A 105 9.73 -5.37 10.10
CA GLY A 105 8.39 -5.58 9.59
C GLY A 105 7.26 -5.26 10.54
N GLN A 106 7.56 -4.75 11.73
CA GLN A 106 6.53 -4.36 12.68
C GLN A 106 5.67 -3.24 12.09
N ILE A 107 4.36 -3.39 12.22
CA ILE A 107 3.38 -2.44 11.73
C ILE A 107 2.88 -1.61 12.91
N SER A 108 2.88 -0.29 12.75
CA SER A 108 2.21 0.65 13.65
C SER A 108 1.14 1.37 12.85
N TYR A 109 -0.10 1.40 13.31
CA TYR A 109 -1.19 2.03 12.56
C TYR A 109 -2.21 2.71 13.47
N VAL A 110 -2.93 3.69 12.91
CA VAL A 110 -4.09 4.34 13.53
C VAL A 110 -5.22 4.44 12.50
N GLY A 111 -6.47 4.42 12.97
CA GLY A 111 -7.67 4.60 12.14
C GLY A 111 -8.32 5.96 12.30
N GLY A 112 -9.10 6.38 11.29
CA GLY A 112 -9.93 7.58 11.38
C GLY A 112 -10.89 7.76 10.22
N GLU A 113 -11.84 8.67 10.42
CA GLU A 113 -12.94 8.93 9.48
C GLU A 113 -12.52 9.75 8.25
N ARG A 114 -11.32 10.35 8.27
CA ARG A 114 -10.81 11.17 7.17
C ARG A 114 -9.30 11.01 7.01
N LYS A 115 -8.83 10.97 5.76
CA LYS A 115 -7.40 11.00 5.39
C LYS A 115 -6.86 12.43 5.48
N THR A 116 -6.49 12.87 6.69
CA THR A 116 -6.09 14.25 6.98
C THR A 116 -4.76 14.32 7.72
N SER A 117 -4.21 15.53 7.86
CA SER A 117 -3.05 15.79 8.72
C SER A 117 -3.25 15.34 10.18
N ASP A 118 -4.48 15.32 10.67
CA ASP A 118 -4.81 14.81 12.01
C ASP A 118 -4.55 13.31 12.13
N LEU A 119 -4.97 12.54 11.12
CA LEU A 119 -4.71 11.10 11.09
C LEU A 119 -3.20 10.82 11.02
N PHE A 120 -2.48 11.58 10.19
CA PHE A 120 -1.02 11.48 10.11
C PHE A 120 -0.35 11.82 11.45
N ILE A 121 -0.73 12.92 12.10
CA ILE A 121 -0.17 13.31 13.41
C ILE A 121 -0.52 12.27 14.49
N ALA A 122 -1.71 11.68 14.48
CA ALA A 122 -2.07 10.61 15.40
C ALA A 122 -1.13 9.40 15.26
N LEU A 123 -0.73 9.04 14.03
CA LEU A 123 0.28 8.00 13.80
C LEU A 123 1.65 8.41 14.39
N LEU A 124 2.06 9.67 14.20
CA LEU A 124 3.32 10.17 14.76
C LEU A 124 3.33 10.15 16.28
N GLU A 125 2.22 10.50 16.93
CA GLU A 125 2.05 10.40 18.39
C GLU A 125 2.11 8.94 18.87
N GLN A 126 1.49 8.00 18.15
CA GLN A 126 1.60 6.58 18.46
C GLN A 126 3.07 6.11 18.39
N LEU A 127 3.78 6.46 17.32
CA LEU A 127 5.20 6.14 17.17
C LEU A 127 6.06 6.80 18.26
N LYS A 128 5.73 8.03 18.66
CA LYS A 128 6.43 8.75 19.74
C LYS A 128 6.30 8.01 21.07
N GLY A 129 5.12 7.46 21.36
CA GLY A 129 4.86 6.61 22.52
C GLY A 129 5.62 5.29 22.44
N GLN A 130 5.48 4.56 21.34
CA GLN A 130 6.07 3.23 21.15
C GLN A 130 7.60 3.26 21.13
N TYR A 131 8.20 4.27 20.51
CA TYR A 131 9.66 4.42 20.35
C TYR A 131 10.20 5.54 21.24
N ARG A 132 9.70 5.69 22.47
CA ARG A 132 10.05 6.79 23.38
C ARG A 132 11.57 6.97 23.56
N ARG A 133 12.34 5.88 23.62
CA ARG A 133 13.80 5.87 23.84
C ARG A 133 14.64 6.11 22.59
N ALA A 134 14.08 6.01 21.39
CA ALA A 134 14.82 6.28 20.17
C ALA A 134 15.40 7.71 20.17
N LYS A 135 16.56 7.90 19.57
CA LYS A 135 17.19 9.22 19.40
C LYS A 135 16.63 9.98 18.20
N SER A 136 16.22 9.27 17.15
CA SER A 136 15.46 9.82 16.02
C SER A 136 14.44 8.83 15.49
N ILE A 137 13.43 9.31 14.78
CA ILE A 137 12.46 8.48 14.05
C ILE A 137 12.39 9.03 12.63
N THR A 138 12.76 8.22 11.64
CA THR A 138 12.72 8.62 10.23
C THR A 138 11.54 7.96 9.54
N LEU A 139 10.68 8.75 8.88
CA LEU A 139 9.61 8.24 8.03
C LEU A 139 9.90 8.54 6.58
N ILE A 140 9.88 7.50 5.75
CA ILE A 140 9.85 7.58 4.30
C ILE A 140 8.38 7.76 3.91
N VAL A 141 8.04 8.91 3.36
CA VAL A 141 6.65 9.33 3.06
C VAL A 141 6.48 9.66 1.59
N ASP A 142 5.26 9.58 1.07
CA ASP A 142 4.95 10.08 -0.27
C ASP A 142 4.88 11.62 -0.31
N ASN A 143 4.49 12.20 -1.45
CA ASN A 143 4.39 13.65 -1.60
C ASN A 143 3.02 14.22 -1.24
N TYR A 144 2.17 13.49 -0.53
CA TYR A 144 0.83 13.92 -0.21
C TYR A 144 0.83 15.21 0.62
N ILE A 145 -0.12 16.11 0.29
CA ILE A 145 -0.12 17.49 0.79
C ILE A 145 -0.25 17.58 2.31
N ILE A 146 -0.84 16.56 2.95
CA ILE A 146 -1.01 16.53 4.41
C ILE A 146 0.33 16.51 5.13
N HIS A 147 1.36 15.84 4.59
CA HIS A 147 2.70 15.79 5.17
C HIS A 147 3.41 17.15 5.14
N LYS A 148 2.96 18.06 4.26
CA LYS A 148 3.51 19.41 4.09
C LYS A 148 2.60 20.49 4.68
N SER A 149 1.47 20.11 5.25
CA SER A 149 0.50 21.06 5.81
C SER A 149 1.10 21.87 6.97
N LYS A 150 0.61 23.10 7.18
CA LYS A 150 1.05 23.96 8.31
C LYS A 150 0.92 23.25 9.66
N LYS A 151 -0.12 22.44 9.83
CA LYS A 151 -0.38 21.66 11.05
C LYS A 151 0.70 20.60 11.28
N THR A 152 1.02 19.83 10.24
CA THR A 152 2.09 18.83 10.29
C THR A 152 3.45 19.48 10.54
N GLN A 153 3.76 20.57 9.85
CA GLN A 153 5.03 21.29 10.04
C GLN A 153 5.17 21.86 11.46
N LYS A 154 4.09 22.42 12.01
CA LYS A 154 4.07 22.87 13.42
C LYS A 154 4.42 21.72 14.36
N TRP A 155 3.76 20.56 14.19
CA TRP A 155 4.01 19.39 15.03
C TRP A 155 5.46 18.88 14.90
N LEU A 156 6.01 18.81 13.68
CA LEU A 156 7.39 18.38 13.45
C LEU A 156 8.41 19.33 14.10
N ASN A 157 8.16 20.65 14.06
CA ASN A 157 9.00 21.64 14.72
C ASN A 157 9.00 21.47 16.25
N GLU A 158 7.86 21.10 16.83
CA GLU A 158 7.73 20.79 18.26
C GLU A 158 8.32 19.40 18.63
N ASN A 159 8.57 18.55 17.62
CA ASN A 159 9.05 17.18 17.78
C ASN A 159 10.26 16.88 16.87
N PRO A 160 11.42 17.54 17.09
CA PRO A 160 12.59 17.48 16.19
C PRO A 160 13.22 16.08 16.06
N LYS A 161 12.81 15.14 16.91
CA LYS A 161 13.14 13.71 16.81
C LYS A 161 12.64 13.09 15.51
N PHE A 162 11.55 13.60 14.94
CA PHE A 162 10.92 13.08 13.74
C PHE A 162 11.50 13.72 12.48
N LYS A 163 11.91 12.89 11.53
CA LYS A 163 12.47 13.31 10.24
C LYS A 163 11.66 12.70 9.12
N LEU A 164 11.23 13.52 8.16
CA LEU A 164 10.55 13.04 6.96
C LEU A 164 11.51 12.99 5.77
N LEU A 165 11.61 11.84 5.13
CA LEU A 165 12.26 11.66 3.83
C LEU A 165 11.18 11.45 2.77
N PHE A 166 11.05 12.41 1.86
CA PHE A 166 10.07 12.33 0.79
C PHE A 166 10.56 11.41 -0.32
N LEU A 167 9.70 10.47 -0.73
CA LEU A 167 9.90 9.68 -1.94
C LEU A 167 10.06 10.61 -3.15
N PRO A 168 10.84 10.20 -4.17
CA PRO A 168 10.80 10.88 -5.44
C PRO A 168 9.37 10.91 -6.00
N VAL A 169 9.01 11.97 -6.71
CA VAL A 169 7.67 12.09 -7.27
C VAL A 169 7.37 10.89 -8.19
N TYR A 170 6.14 10.38 -8.13
CA TYR A 170 5.67 9.24 -8.92
C TYR A 170 6.48 7.95 -8.76
N SER A 171 7.06 7.69 -7.58
CA SER A 171 7.90 6.51 -7.34
C SER A 171 7.34 5.55 -6.27
N PRO A 172 6.06 5.12 -6.36
CA PRO A 172 5.41 4.30 -5.33
C PRO A 172 6.08 2.93 -5.13
N TRP A 173 6.79 2.41 -6.14
CA TRP A 173 7.55 1.16 -6.03
C TRP A 173 8.70 1.19 -5.01
N HIS A 174 9.13 2.38 -4.56
CA HIS A 174 10.09 2.51 -3.46
C HIS A 174 9.43 2.47 -2.08
N ASN A 175 8.10 2.57 -2.00
CA ASN A 175 7.37 2.49 -0.74
C ASN A 175 7.01 1.04 -0.42
N LYS A 176 7.74 0.41 0.51
CA LYS A 176 7.53 -1.02 0.79
C LYS A 176 6.19 -1.33 1.47
N ILE A 177 5.57 -0.35 2.13
CA ILE A 177 4.26 -0.51 2.77
C ILE A 177 3.14 -0.79 1.76
N GLU A 178 3.32 -0.43 0.48
CA GLU A 178 2.37 -0.76 -0.59
C GLU A 178 2.12 -2.26 -0.72
N LYS A 179 3.12 -3.09 -0.38
CA LYS A 179 2.94 -4.56 -0.35
C LYS A 179 1.99 -4.99 0.76
N LEU A 180 2.03 -4.33 1.92
CA LEU A 180 1.11 -4.57 3.02
C LEU A 180 -0.31 -4.18 2.61
N TRP A 181 -0.49 -3.02 1.97
CA TRP A 181 -1.80 -2.59 1.45
C TRP A 181 -2.35 -3.49 0.36
N HIS A 182 -1.48 -3.97 -0.53
CA HIS A 182 -1.86 -4.98 -1.50
C HIS A 182 -2.37 -6.25 -0.80
N ALA A 183 -1.62 -6.79 0.16
CA ALA A 183 -2.02 -7.98 0.92
C ALA A 183 -3.32 -7.78 1.71
N LEU A 184 -3.49 -6.62 2.34
CA LEU A 184 -4.73 -6.23 3.01
C LEU A 184 -5.91 -6.25 2.03
N HIS A 185 -5.71 -5.67 0.85
CA HIS A 185 -6.78 -5.58 -0.13
C HIS A 185 -7.17 -6.94 -0.70
N GLU A 186 -6.20 -7.80 -1.03
CA GLU A 186 -6.46 -9.16 -1.50
C GLU A 186 -7.17 -10.01 -0.44
N THR A 187 -6.76 -9.89 0.82
CA THR A 187 -7.20 -10.79 1.89
C THR A 187 -8.53 -10.37 2.49
N ILE A 188 -8.73 -9.07 2.69
CA ILE A 188 -9.84 -8.54 3.49
C ILE A 188 -10.84 -7.75 2.65
N THR A 189 -10.39 -6.81 1.82
CA THR A 189 -11.32 -5.84 1.19
C THR A 189 -11.85 -6.24 -0.19
N ARG A 190 -11.23 -7.22 -0.85
CA ARG A 190 -11.73 -7.73 -2.14
C ARG A 190 -12.81 -8.76 -1.90
N ASN A 191 -13.90 -8.65 -2.65
CA ASN A 191 -15.00 -9.62 -2.63
C ASN A 191 -15.57 -9.94 -1.23
N HIS A 192 -15.38 -9.05 -0.24
CA HIS A 192 -15.85 -9.28 1.13
C HIS A 192 -17.37 -9.25 1.22
N GLN A 193 -17.90 -9.84 2.31
CA GLN A 193 -19.34 -9.95 2.56
C GLN A 193 -19.80 -9.21 3.82
N CYS A 194 -18.91 -8.42 4.44
CA CYS A 194 -19.23 -7.57 5.59
C CYS A 194 -20.46 -6.70 5.31
N LYS A 195 -21.40 -6.64 6.26
CA LYS A 195 -22.65 -5.90 6.11
C LYS A 195 -22.52 -4.44 6.51
N ASN A 196 -21.61 -4.16 7.43
CA ASN A 196 -21.36 -2.83 7.96
C ASN A 196 -19.85 -2.57 8.07
N MET A 197 -19.48 -1.33 8.40
CA MET A 197 -18.08 -0.90 8.49
C MET A 197 -17.37 -1.54 9.69
N ASP A 198 -18.07 -1.76 10.80
CA ASP A 198 -17.47 -2.29 12.02
C ASP A 198 -16.99 -3.74 11.82
N ASP A 199 -17.82 -4.59 11.20
CA ASP A 199 -17.47 -5.97 10.82
C ASP A 199 -16.23 -6.01 9.90
N LEU A 200 -16.11 -5.02 9.01
CA LEU A 200 -14.97 -4.92 8.09
C LEU A 200 -13.73 -4.44 8.84
N LEU A 201 -13.85 -3.43 9.71
CA LEU A 201 -12.75 -2.88 10.48
C LEU A 201 -12.19 -3.90 11.49
N GLU A 202 -13.03 -4.72 12.11
CA GLU A 202 -12.57 -5.82 12.96
C GLU A 202 -11.61 -6.76 12.20
N GLN A 203 -11.98 -7.14 10.98
CA GLN A 203 -11.14 -7.98 10.12
C GLN A 203 -9.87 -7.25 9.65
N VAL A 204 -9.98 -5.95 9.36
CA VAL A 204 -8.83 -5.12 8.99
C VAL A 204 -7.84 -5.03 10.17
N TYR A 205 -8.30 -4.72 11.38
CA TYR A 205 -7.44 -4.62 12.57
C TYR A 205 -6.79 -5.96 12.90
N HIS A 206 -7.56 -7.06 12.85
CA HIS A 206 -6.99 -8.39 13.01
C HIS A 206 -5.90 -8.69 11.96
N PHE A 207 -6.10 -8.31 10.70
CA PHE A 207 -5.06 -8.43 9.68
C PHE A 207 -3.83 -7.58 10.04
N MET A 208 -4.02 -6.32 10.42
CA MET A 208 -2.92 -5.41 10.74
C MET A 208 -2.08 -5.88 11.93
N ASP A 209 -2.71 -6.55 12.91
CA ASP A 209 -2.05 -7.09 14.09
C ASP A 209 -1.29 -8.40 13.82
N THR A 210 -1.66 -9.12 12.76
CA THR A 210 -1.12 -10.47 12.45
C THR A 210 -0.24 -10.51 11.20
N ALA A 211 -0.30 -9.48 10.35
CA ALA A 211 0.42 -9.44 9.09
C ALA A 211 1.95 -9.42 9.30
N ALA A 212 2.65 -10.24 8.52
CA ALA A 212 4.10 -10.28 8.44
C ALA A 212 4.56 -10.00 7.00
N PRO A 213 4.69 -8.72 6.60
CA PRO A 213 4.91 -8.34 5.20
C PRO A 213 6.33 -8.64 4.67
N PHE A 214 7.28 -9.01 5.53
CA PHE A 214 8.60 -9.51 5.12
C PHE A 214 8.67 -11.04 5.16
N PRO A 215 9.16 -11.70 4.09
CA PRO A 215 9.42 -13.14 4.13
C PRO A 215 10.54 -13.43 5.14
N GLY A 216 10.19 -14.05 6.27
CA GLY A 216 11.09 -14.33 7.39
C GLY A 216 10.39 -14.36 8.76
N GLY A 217 9.20 -13.75 8.88
CA GLY A 217 8.31 -13.97 10.01
C GLY A 217 7.67 -15.36 9.92
N LYS A 218 7.73 -16.15 11.01
CA LYS A 218 7.06 -17.46 11.10
C LYS A 218 5.59 -17.30 10.72
N HIS A 219 5.17 -17.93 9.63
CA HIS A 219 3.79 -17.84 9.16
C HIS A 219 2.87 -18.48 10.22
N GLY A 220 1.97 -17.71 10.79
CA GLY A 220 0.84 -18.24 11.54
C GLY A 220 -0.10 -18.94 10.56
N LEU A 221 0.00 -20.27 10.48
CA LEU A 221 -0.98 -21.09 9.78
C LEU A 221 -2.33 -20.90 10.46
N LYS A 222 -3.26 -20.21 9.79
CA LYS A 222 -4.66 -20.18 10.22
C LYS A 222 -5.29 -21.53 9.89
N GLN A 223 -5.58 -22.34 10.90
CA GLN A 223 -6.47 -23.49 10.76
C GLN A 223 -7.87 -22.96 10.45
N VAL A 224 -8.35 -23.23 9.24
CA VAL A 224 -9.72 -22.94 8.84
C VAL A 224 -10.57 -24.14 9.21
N TYR A 225 -11.25 -24.07 10.36
CA TYR A 225 -12.30 -25.05 10.68
C TYR A 225 -13.45 -24.86 9.70
N HIS A 226 -13.75 -25.91 8.93
CA HIS A 226 -15.02 -26.02 8.20
C HIS A 226 -16.01 -26.70 9.15
N ASN A 227 -17.14 -26.04 9.42
CA ASN A 227 -18.34 -26.72 9.89
C ASN A 227 -19.12 -27.24 8.68
#